data_AF-A0A969IMR4-F1
#
_entry.id   AF-A0A969IMR4-F1
#
_cell.length_a   1.000
_cell.length_b   1.000
_cell.length_c   1.000
_cell.angle_alpha   90.00
_cell.angle_beta   90.00
_cell.angle_gamma   90.00
#
_symmetry.space_group_name_H-M   'P 1'
#
loop_
_entity.id
_entity.type
_entity.pdbx_description
1 polymer ?
#
loop_
_entity_poly.entity_id
_entity_poly.type
_entity_poly.pdbx_seq_one_letter_code
_entity_poly.pdbx_strand_id
1 'polypeptide(L)' 'MPLDRAAVAHIATLARIKVPEGELVRMAKELDGILHWVEQLKEDGFAQAAVYDRPACTTTAAVRSGALRTTAASSWAG' A
#
# COMPACT_ATOMS: atom_id res chain seq x y z
N MET A 1 -12.22 12.07 -11.70
CA MET A 1 -12.96 11.26 -12.72
C MET A 1 -14.04 10.46 -11.98
N PRO A 2 -15.31 10.37 -12.45
CA PRO A 2 -16.35 9.66 -11.71
C PRO A 2 -16.13 8.14 -11.71
N LEU A 3 -16.18 7.53 -10.52
CA LEU A 3 -16.05 6.08 -10.35
C LEU A 3 -17.39 5.37 -10.62
N ASP A 4 -17.39 4.41 -11.55
CA ASP A 4 -18.59 3.62 -11.89
C ASP A 4 -18.74 2.35 -11.04
N ARG A 5 -19.98 1.84 -10.91
CA ARG A 5 -20.29 0.59 -10.22
C ARG A 5 -19.52 -0.61 -10.78
N ALA A 6 -19.33 -0.68 -12.09
CA ALA A 6 -18.55 -1.76 -12.71
C ALA A 6 -17.08 -1.72 -12.28
N ALA A 7 -16.50 -0.52 -12.11
CA ALA A 7 -15.14 -0.36 -11.62
C ALA A 7 -14.99 -0.83 -10.17
N VAL A 8 -15.96 -0.50 -9.30
CA VAL A 8 -15.97 -0.96 -7.89
C VAL A 8 -16.09 -2.48 -7.81
N ALA A 9 -16.96 -3.10 -8.61
CA ALA A 9 -17.09 -4.56 -8.65
C ALA A 9 -15.81 -5.24 -9.15
N HIS A 10 -15.12 -4.64 -10.13
CA HIS A 10 -13.84 -5.13 -10.62
C HIS A 10 -12.75 -5.05 -9.54
N ILE A 11 -12.64 -3.91 -8.85
CA ILE A 11 -11.68 -3.71 -7.75
C ILE A 11 -11.97 -4.70 -6.60
N ALA A 12 -13.24 -4.90 -6.23
CA ALA A 12 -13.64 -5.86 -5.21
C ALA A 12 -13.20 -7.30 -5.56
N THR A 13 -13.30 -7.66 -6.85
CA THR A 13 -12.84 -8.95 -7.35
C THR A 13 -11.32 -9.08 -7.25
N LEU A 14 -10.56 -8.05 -7.63
CA LEU A 14 -9.09 -8.03 -7.52
C LEU A 14 -8.64 -8.14 -6.05
N ALA A 15 -9.34 -7.46 -5.15
CA ALA A 15 -9.08 -7.49 -3.71
C ALA A 15 -9.59 -8.77 -3.02
N ARG A 16 -10.30 -9.66 -3.73
CA ARG A 16 -10.96 -10.86 -3.20
C ARG A 16 -11.96 -10.58 -2.07
N ILE A 17 -12.65 -9.45 -2.15
CA ILE A 17 -13.69 -9.02 -1.21
C ILE A 17 -15.06 -9.26 -1.82
N LYS A 18 -15.94 -9.93 -1.07
CA LYS A 18 -17.32 -10.16 -1.50
C LYS A 18 -18.17 -8.96 -1.08
N VAL A 19 -18.55 -8.13 -2.04
CA VAL A 19 -19.39 -6.94 -1.81
C VAL A 19 -20.78 -7.20 -2.40
N PRO A 20 -21.87 -7.00 -1.63
CA PRO A 20 -23.23 -7.11 -2.15
C PRO A 20 -23.57 -5.94 -3.08
N GLU A 21 -24.37 -6.19 -4.13
CA GLU A 21 -24.67 -5.17 -5.14
C GLU A 21 -25.36 -3.91 -4.61
N GLY A 22 -26.15 -4.05 -3.54
CA GLY A 22 -26.80 -2.92 -2.88
C GLY A 22 -25.84 -1.91 -2.24
N GLU A 23 -24.61 -2.33 -1.93
CA GLU A 23 -23.59 -1.47 -1.31
C GLU A 23 -22.64 -0.84 -2.31
N LEU A 24 -22.64 -1.29 -3.58
CA LEU A 24 -21.73 -0.80 -4.62
C LEU A 24 -21.88 0.71 -4.85
N VAL A 25 -23.10 1.23 -4.81
CA VAL A 25 -23.37 2.67 -5.00
C VAL A 25 -22.78 3.49 -3.85
N ARG A 26 -22.91 2.99 -2.61
CA ARG A 26 -22.35 3.66 -1.44
C ARG A 26 -20.82 3.63 -1.48
N MET A 27 -20.23 2.48 -1.79
CA MET A 27 -18.78 2.33 -1.91
C MET A 27 -18.21 3.21 -3.02
N ALA A 28 -18.92 3.35 -4.16
CA ALA A 28 -18.48 4.24 -5.23
C ALA A 28 -18.32 5.68 -4.75
N LYS A 29 -19.28 6.18 -3.95
CA LYS A 29 -19.24 7.53 -3.38
C LYS A 29 -18.09 7.71 -2.38
N GLU A 30 -17.88 6.72 -1.51
CA GLU A 30 -16.79 6.77 -0.52
C GLU A 30 -15.41 6.74 -1.19
N LEU A 31 -15.23 5.91 -2.23
CA LEU A 31 -14.00 5.83 -3.00
C LEU A 31 -13.74 7.09 -3.84
N ASP A 32 -14.78 7.70 -4.41
CA ASP A 32 -14.66 8.97 -5.14
C ASP A 32 -14.15 10.10 -4.24
N GLY A 33 -14.62 10.16 -2.98
CA GLY A 33 -14.10 11.11 -1.99
C GLY A 33 -12.63 10.91 -1.65
N ILE A 34 -12.18 9.65 -1.52
CA ILE A 34 -10.76 9.33 -1.29
C ILE A 34 -9.92 9.72 -2.51
N LEU A 35 -10.37 9.41 -3.72
CA LEU A 35 -9.65 9.76 -4.95
C LEU A 35 -9.54 11.27 -5.13
N HIS A 36 -10.59 12.02 -4.80
CA HIS A 36 -10.55 13.48 -4.84
C HIS A 36 -9.53 14.07 -3.86
N TRP A 37 -9.44 13.51 -2.64
CA TRP A 37 -8.40 13.91 -1.69
C TRP A 37 -6.99 13.56 -2.19
N VAL A 38 -6.79 12.40 -2.81
CA VAL A 38 -5.52 12.00 -3.43
C VAL A 38 -5.14 12.88 -4.63
N GLU A 39 -6.12 13.44 -5.33
CA GLU A 39 -5.87 14.41 -6.42
C GLU A 39 -5.32 15.74 -5.88
N GLN A 40 -5.91 16.28 -4.80
CA GLN A 40 -5.41 17.51 -4.14
C GLN A 40 -3.97 17.35 -3.67
N LEU A 41 -3.67 16.16 -3.16
CA LEU A 41 -2.34 15.75 -2.78
C LEU A 41 -1.34 15.97 -3.94
N LYS A 42 -1.61 15.51 -5.17
CA LYS A 42 -0.68 15.73 -6.32
C LYS A 42 -0.36 17.21 -6.57
N GLU A 43 -1.29 18.07 -6.17
CA GLU A 43 -1.26 19.53 -6.03
C GLU A 43 0.02 20.07 -5.37
N ASP A 44 0.21 19.56 -4.15
CA ASP A 44 1.00 20.17 -3.09
C ASP A 44 2.51 19.85 -3.17
N GLY A 45 2.96 19.32 -4.32
CA GLY A 45 4.38 19.21 -4.61
C GLY A 45 5.08 18.04 -3.94
N PHE A 46 4.52 16.83 -4.02
CA PHE A 46 5.36 15.64 -3.85
C PHE A 46 6.28 15.54 -5.06
N ALA A 47 7.55 15.81 -4.85
CA ALA A 47 8.56 15.40 -5.82
C ALA A 47 8.35 13.91 -6.10
N GLN A 48 8.21 13.55 -7.37
CA GLN A 48 7.97 12.17 -7.82
C GLN A 48 8.99 11.26 -7.14
N ALA A 49 8.56 10.57 -6.09
CA ALA A 49 9.46 9.73 -5.32
C ALA A 49 9.94 8.64 -6.27
N ALA A 50 11.27 8.55 -6.44
CA ALA A 50 11.86 7.35 -7.02
C ALA A 50 11.27 6.14 -6.29
N VAL A 51 10.93 5.08 -7.03
CA VAL A 51 10.45 3.82 -6.45
C VAL A 51 11.35 3.50 -5.27
N TYR A 52 10.79 3.42 -4.06
CA TYR A 52 11.55 3.00 -2.88
C TYR A 52 11.90 1.53 -3.08
N ASP A 53 12.97 1.29 -3.81
CA ASP A 53 13.59 -0.01 -3.92
C ASP A 53 14.30 -0.25 -2.60
N ARG A 54 13.64 -0.98 -1.70
CA ARG A 54 14.31 -1.45 -0.51
C ARG A 54 15.46 -2.33 -1.00
N PRO A 55 16.73 -2.03 -0.64
CA PRO A 55 17.83 -2.88 -1.06
C PRO A 55 17.52 -4.30 -0.61
N ALA A 56 17.58 -5.25 -1.54
CA ALA A 56 17.36 -6.65 -1.25
C ALA A 56 18.22 -7.01 -0.04
N CYS A 57 17.60 -7.61 0.98
CA CYS A 57 18.35 -8.26 2.05
C CYS A 57 19.19 -9.35 1.40
N THR A 58 20.41 -9.02 0.99
CA THR A 58 21.42 -10.02 0.68
C THR A 58 21.71 -10.66 2.01
N THR A 59 21.04 -11.78 2.28
CA THR A 59 21.47 -12.71 3.30
C THR A 59 22.88 -13.13 2.91
N THR A 60 23.89 -12.40 3.38
CA THR A 60 25.28 -12.85 3.37
C THR A 60 25.32 -14.07 4.28
N ALA A 61 25.18 -15.26 3.69
CA ALA A 61 25.70 -16.57 4.10
C ALA A 61 25.88 -16.87 5.62
N ALA A 62 25.07 -16.31 6.53
CA ALA A 62 25.23 -16.48 7.98
C ALA A 62 24.06 -17.20 8.65
N VAL A 63 23.05 -17.65 7.88
CA VAL A 63 22.05 -18.59 8.41
C VAL A 63 22.38 -20.00 7.91
N ARG A 64 23.59 -20.45 8.26
CA ARG A 64 23.87 -21.87 8.44
C ARG A 64 24.22 -22.03 9.92
N SER A 65 23.40 -22.81 10.62
CA SER A 65 23.48 -23.18 12.05
C SER A 65 22.86 -22.17 13.01
N GLY A 66 21.92 -22.63 13.83
CA GLY A 66 21.07 -21.80 14.69
C GLY A 66 21.83 -20.88 15.64
N ALA A 67 21.59 -19.57 15.52
CA ALA A 67 21.98 -18.57 16.50
C ALA A 67 21.13 -17.30 16.33
N LEU A 68 19.84 -17.36 16.65
CA LEU A 68 19.06 -16.14 16.92
C LEU A 68 19.30 -15.74 18.38
N ARG A 69 20.42 -15.07 18.65
CA ARG A 69 20.55 -14.21 19.83
C ARG A 69 21.40 -12.98 19.49
N THR A 70 20.77 -11.82 19.62
CA THR A 70 21.35 -10.50 19.92
C THR A 70 22.33 -9.90 18.91
N THR A 71 21.85 -9.07 17.98
CA THR A 71 22.58 -7.84 17.55
C THR A 71 21.69 -6.96 16.65
N ALA A 72 20.69 -6.33 17.25
CA ALA A 72 20.03 -5.16 16.64
C ALA A 72 19.67 -4.11 17.70
N ALA A 73 20.42 -4.08 18.81
CA ALA A 73 20.20 -3.15 19.93
C ALA A 73 21.32 -2.10 20.10
N SER A 74 22.33 -2.05 19.22
CA SER A 74 23.53 -1.24 19.47
C SER A 74 23.81 -0.10 18.49
N SER A 75 22.91 0.26 17.56
CA SER A 75 23.17 1.40 16.66
C SER A 75 22.46 2.71 17.05
N TRP A 76 21.72 2.74 18.15
CA TRP A 76 21.15 3.98 18.72
C TRP A 76 21.94 4.39 19.96
N ALA A 77 23.22 4.68 19.78
CA ALA A 77 24.04 5.41 20.73
C ALA A 77 25.07 6.21 19.93
N GLY A 78 24.71 7.44 19.62
CA GLY A 78 25.51 8.43 18.91
C GLY A 78 24.81 9.76 18.95
#